data_AF-A0A258LCV5-F1
#
_entry.id   AF-A0A258LCV5-F1
#
_cell.length_a   1.000
_cell.length_b   1.000
_cell.length_c   1.000
_cell.angle_alpha   90.00
_cell.angle_beta   90.00
_cell.angle_gamma   90.00
#
_symmetry.space_group_name_H-M   'P 1'
#
loop_
_entity.id
_entity.type
_entity.pdbx_description
1 polymer ?
#
loop_
_entity_poly.entity_id
_entity_poly.type
_entity_poly.pdbx_seq_one_letter_code
_entity_poly.pdbx_strand_id
1 'polypeptide(L)'
;MPLMRVWLLALALLLAGWTAAPEGAGPGPALGVVSKLPVPRFVSLRTDKVNVRAGPGFQYPVTWVYQRDGLPVEIIGEFDVWRQILAPDGGTGWVHMATIRPRRGFIVTVPKASLHASESAESGLVASLDFGVSGV
;
A
#
# COMPACT_ATOMS: atom_id res chain seq x y z
N MET A 1 -46.97 -15.40 37.94
CA MET A 1 -45.89 -14.41 37.69
C MET A 1 -44.72 -15.05 36.91
N PRO A 2 -44.82 -15.34 35.59
CA PRO A 2 -43.72 -15.95 34.83
C PRO A 2 -43.10 -15.04 33.76
N LEU A 3 -43.42 -13.74 33.72
CA LEU A 3 -42.95 -12.85 32.63
C LEU A 3 -41.53 -12.28 32.81
N MET A 4 -40.94 -12.38 34.01
CA MET A 4 -39.65 -11.71 34.30
C MET A 4 -38.41 -12.54 33.89
N ARG A 5 -38.57 -13.83 33.56
CA ARG A 5 -37.45 -14.72 33.21
C ARG A 5 -37.06 -14.70 31.73
N VAL A 6 -37.94 -14.21 30.86
CA VAL A 6 -37.68 -14.17 29.40
C VAL A 6 -36.77 -13.01 29.00
N TRP A 7 -36.77 -11.92 29.77
CA TRP A 7 -36.01 -10.71 29.46
C TRP A 7 -34.51 -10.79 29.83
N LEU A 8 -34.11 -11.69 30.73
CA LEU A 8 -32.70 -11.85 31.10
C LEU A 8 -31.89 -12.72 30.12
N LEU A 9 -32.55 -13.55 29.30
CA LEU A 9 -31.89 -14.34 28.26
C LEU A 9 -31.67 -13.57 26.96
N ALA A 10 -32.50 -12.55 26.68
CA ALA A 10 -32.36 -11.71 25.49
C ALA A 10 -31.21 -10.69 25.59
N LEU A 11 -30.82 -10.31 26.81
CA LEU A 11 -29.71 -9.35 27.03
C LEU A 11 -28.33 -10.01 26.94
N ALA A 12 -28.23 -11.32 27.18
CA ALA A 12 -26.95 -12.05 27.11
C ALA A 12 -26.48 -12.35 25.67
N LEU A 13 -27.40 -12.34 24.70
CA LEU A 13 -27.08 -12.57 23.27
C LEU A 13 -26.67 -11.29 22.52
N LEU A 14 -26.83 -10.10 23.13
CA LEU A 14 -26.40 -8.83 22.53
C LEU A 14 -24.95 -8.44 22.89
N LEU A 15 -24.30 -9.16 23.82
CA LEU A 15 -22.91 -8.91 24.22
C LEU A 15 -21.90 -9.89 23.60
N ALA A 16 -22.38 -10.94 22.93
CA ALA A 16 -21.54 -11.95 22.32
C ALA A 16 -21.51 -11.75 20.80
N GLY A 17 -20.51 -11.03 20.30
CA GLY A 17 -20.15 -11.13 18.87
C GLY A 17 -19.86 -9.83 18.15
N TRP A 18 -19.10 -8.93 18.75
CA TRP A 18 -18.28 -8.03 17.93
C TRP A 18 -16.84 -8.05 18.42
N THR A 19 -16.20 -9.20 18.26
CA THR A 19 -14.75 -9.22 18.12
C THR A 19 -14.45 -8.66 16.73
N ALA A 20 -14.07 -7.40 16.64
CA ALA A 20 -13.47 -6.87 15.43
C ALA A 20 -12.27 -7.77 15.10
N ALA A 21 -12.18 -8.24 13.85
CA ALA A 21 -11.00 -8.96 13.41
C ALA A 21 -9.77 -8.08 13.69
N PRO A 22 -8.66 -8.64 14.21
CA PRO A 22 -7.45 -7.87 14.41
C PRO A 22 -7.08 -7.16 13.11
N GLU A 23 -6.86 -5.84 13.19
CA GLU A 23 -6.39 -5.04 12.05
C GLU A 23 -5.15 -5.73 11.47
N GLY A 24 -5.21 -6.08 10.17
CA GLY A 24 -4.14 -6.79 9.48
C GLY A 24 -4.35 -8.29 9.23
N ALA A 25 -5.41 -8.91 9.75
CA ALA A 25 -5.72 -10.34 9.51
C ALA A 25 -6.40 -10.65 8.16
N GLY A 26 -6.06 -9.89 7.11
CA GLY A 26 -6.37 -10.30 5.74
C GLY A 26 -5.47 -11.48 5.30
N PRO A 27 -5.72 -12.12 4.15
CA PRO A 27 -4.95 -13.27 3.65
C PRO A 27 -3.45 -13.00 3.36
N GLY A 28 -2.89 -11.88 3.81
CA GLY A 28 -1.59 -11.37 3.38
C GLY A 28 -1.61 -10.94 1.91
N PRO A 29 -0.53 -10.32 1.43
CA PRO A 29 -0.38 -10.02 0.01
C PRO A 29 -0.36 -11.32 -0.81
N ALA A 30 -1.17 -11.38 -1.87
CA ALA A 30 -1.18 -12.50 -2.80
C ALA A 30 0.16 -12.57 -3.55
N LEU A 31 0.57 -13.75 -4.01
CA LEU A 31 1.78 -13.85 -4.83
C LEU A 31 1.49 -13.38 -6.26
N GLY A 32 2.36 -12.52 -6.79
CA GLY A 32 2.32 -12.05 -8.17
C GLY A 32 2.45 -13.21 -9.15
N VAL A 33 1.64 -13.17 -10.22
CA VAL A 33 1.55 -14.28 -11.19
C VAL A 33 2.87 -14.54 -11.91
N VAL A 34 3.70 -13.50 -12.10
CA VAL A 34 4.99 -13.58 -12.81
C VAL A 34 6.16 -13.77 -11.83
N SER A 35 6.36 -12.83 -10.91
CA SER A 35 7.57 -12.80 -10.07
C SER A 35 7.52 -13.75 -8.87
N LYS A 36 6.32 -14.24 -8.52
CA LYS A 36 6.05 -14.97 -7.27
C LYS A 36 6.44 -14.18 -6.00
N LEU A 37 6.57 -12.85 -6.11
CA LEU A 37 6.75 -11.96 -4.96
C LEU A 37 5.38 -11.47 -4.46
N PRO A 38 5.30 -11.02 -3.19
CA PRO A 38 4.08 -10.43 -2.65
C PRO A 38 3.54 -9.28 -3.52
N VAL A 39 2.23 -9.24 -3.71
CA VAL A 39 1.49 -8.14 -4.33
C VAL A 39 0.30 -7.82 -3.41
N PRO A 40 0.16 -6.57 -2.96
CA PRO A 40 0.97 -5.43 -3.36
C PRO A 40 2.36 -5.38 -2.68
N ARG A 41 3.30 -4.64 -3.27
CA ARG A 41 4.63 -4.37 -2.67
C ARG A 41 5.25 -3.08 -3.14
N PHE A 42 6.03 -2.44 -2.27
CA PHE A 42 6.75 -1.21 -2.60
C PHE A 42 8.09 -1.45 -3.30
N VAL A 43 8.34 -0.64 -4.32
CA VAL A 43 9.61 -0.52 -5.06
C VAL A 43 9.91 0.96 -5.34
N SER A 44 11.04 1.24 -5.97
CA SER A 44 11.34 2.60 -6.46
C SER A 44 11.51 2.61 -7.97
N LEU A 45 11.08 3.70 -8.61
CA LEU A 45 11.41 4.00 -10.00
C LEU A 45 12.92 4.17 -10.18
N ARG A 46 13.47 3.63 -11.26
CA ARG A 46 14.91 3.55 -11.56
C ARG A 46 15.20 4.24 -12.90
N THR A 47 15.12 5.56 -12.92
CA THR A 47 15.62 6.48 -13.96
C THR A 47 15.08 7.89 -13.71
N ASP A 48 15.70 8.90 -14.33
CA ASP A 48 15.18 10.27 -14.36
C ASP A 48 13.89 10.40 -15.16
N LYS A 49 13.54 9.42 -16.00
CA LYS A 49 12.29 9.39 -16.78
C LYS A 49 11.73 7.98 -16.84
N VAL A 50 10.50 7.80 -16.39
CA VAL A 50 9.74 6.54 -16.51
C VAL A 50 8.41 6.80 -17.19
N ASN A 51 8.18 6.12 -18.31
CA ASN A 51 6.92 6.17 -19.04
C ASN A 51 5.90 5.24 -18.39
N VAL A 52 4.76 5.80 -18.01
CA VAL A 52 3.58 5.07 -17.56
C VAL A 52 2.64 4.91 -18.75
N ARG A 53 2.16 3.69 -18.96
CA ARG A 53 1.28 3.34 -20.09
C ARG A 53 -0.10 2.92 -19.63
N ALA A 54 -1.08 3.10 -20.51
CA ALA A 54 -2.46 2.67 -20.26
C ALA A 54 -2.62 1.15 -20.14
N GLY A 55 -1.68 0.36 -20.68
CA GLY A 55 -1.71 -1.10 -20.65
C GLY A 55 -0.31 -1.73 -20.69
N PRO A 56 -0.19 -3.05 -20.46
CA PRO A 56 1.07 -3.76 -20.37
C PRO A 56 1.66 -4.07 -21.76
N GLY A 57 2.24 -3.05 -22.41
CA GLY A 57 2.89 -3.23 -23.71
C GLY A 57 3.18 -1.93 -24.44
N PHE A 58 4.07 -1.99 -25.43
CA PHE A 58 4.47 -0.82 -26.21
C PHE A 58 3.37 -0.28 -27.12
N GLN A 59 2.39 -1.11 -27.50
CA GLN A 59 1.22 -0.68 -28.28
C GLN A 59 0.27 0.27 -27.51
N TYR A 60 0.32 0.28 -26.18
CA TYR A 60 -0.52 1.17 -25.39
C TYR A 60 0.11 2.57 -25.27
N PRO A 61 -0.69 3.65 -25.34
CA PRO A 61 -0.17 5.00 -25.24
C PRO A 61 0.47 5.28 -23.88
N VAL A 62 1.46 6.18 -23.88
CA VAL A 62 2.00 6.76 -22.64
C VAL A 62 0.99 7.75 -22.09
N THR A 63 0.53 7.53 -20.87
CA THR A 63 -0.45 8.38 -20.18
C THR A 63 0.23 9.38 -19.24
N TRP A 64 1.45 9.06 -18.78
CA TRP A 64 2.21 9.90 -17.88
C TRP A 64 3.71 9.63 -17.98
N VAL A 65 4.53 10.60 -17.58
CA VAL A 65 5.98 10.43 -17.46
C VAL A 65 6.43 10.94 -16.09
N TYR A 66 6.85 10.03 -15.22
CA TYR A 66 7.46 10.41 -13.94
C TYR A 66 8.91 10.81 -14.17
N GLN A 67 9.30 11.96 -13.60
CA GLN A 67 10.65 12.50 -13.70
C GLN A 67 11.34 12.59 -12.33
N ARG A 68 11.49 11.45 -11.66
CA ARG A 68 12.09 11.37 -10.32
C ARG A 68 12.67 10.00 -10.08
N ASP A 69 14.00 9.90 -10.07
CA ASP A 69 14.66 8.68 -9.62
C ASP A 69 14.34 8.43 -8.14
N GLY A 70 14.12 7.17 -7.79
CA GLY A 70 13.84 6.79 -6.41
C GLY A 70 12.42 7.03 -5.94
N LEU A 71 11.53 7.58 -6.78
CA LEU A 71 10.11 7.76 -6.43
C LEU A 71 9.54 6.40 -5.97
N PRO A 72 9.06 6.30 -4.71
CA PRO A 72 8.46 5.07 -4.22
C PRO A 72 7.11 4.85 -4.88
N VAL A 73 6.87 3.64 -5.36
CA VAL A 73 5.60 3.23 -5.97
C VAL A 73 5.22 1.85 -5.46
N GLU A 74 3.93 1.58 -5.39
CA GLU A 74 3.39 0.28 -5.03
C GLU A 74 3.09 -0.52 -6.31
N ILE A 75 3.63 -1.72 -6.42
CA ILE A 75 3.22 -2.67 -7.45
C ILE A 75 1.92 -3.30 -6.99
N ILE A 76 0.87 -3.13 -7.79
CA ILE A 76 -0.47 -3.63 -7.55
C ILE A 76 -0.88 -4.73 -8.54
N GLY A 77 -0.06 -5.00 -9.56
CA GLY A 77 -0.32 -6.03 -10.56
C GLY A 77 0.90 -6.36 -11.42
N GLU A 78 0.88 -7.53 -12.06
CA GLU A 78 1.98 -8.02 -12.90
C GLU A 78 1.44 -8.66 -14.19
N PHE A 79 2.12 -8.40 -15.31
CA PHE A 79 1.88 -9.07 -16.59
C PHE A 79 3.19 -9.14 -17.36
N ASP A 80 3.72 -10.34 -17.62
CA ASP A 80 5.01 -10.53 -18.28
C ASP A 80 6.11 -9.59 -17.69
N VAL A 81 6.75 -8.74 -18.52
CA VAL A 81 7.75 -7.74 -18.11
C VAL A 81 7.16 -6.42 -17.61
N TRP A 82 5.83 -6.32 -17.47
CA TRP A 82 5.12 -5.11 -17.06
C TRP A 82 4.63 -5.19 -15.62
N ARG A 83 4.70 -4.06 -14.92
CA ARG A 83 4.18 -3.91 -13.56
C ARG A 83 3.15 -2.80 -13.54
N GLN A 84 1.97 -3.10 -13.03
CA GLN A 84 0.98 -2.08 -12.75
C GLN A 84 1.36 -1.43 -11.42
N ILE A 85 1.47 -0.11 -11.42
CA ILE A 85 1.88 0.68 -10.27
C ILE A 85 0.75 1.57 -9.76
N LEU A 86 0.78 1.86 -8.48
CA LEU A 86 0.12 2.99 -7.82
C LEU A 86 1.21 3.93 -7.29
N ALA A 87 1.21 5.17 -7.76
CA ALA A 87 2.15 6.20 -7.36
C ALA A 87 1.61 7.03 -6.17
N PRO A 88 2.48 7.79 -5.47
CA PRO A 88 2.09 8.54 -4.26
C PRO A 88 1.06 9.66 -4.51
N ASP A 89 0.94 10.11 -5.76
CA ASP A 89 -0.07 11.09 -6.21
C ASP A 89 -1.42 10.44 -6.58
N GLY A 90 -1.56 9.13 -6.38
CA GLY A 90 -2.75 8.35 -6.76
C GLY A 90 -2.76 7.91 -8.23
N GLY A 91 -1.74 8.28 -9.01
CA GLY A 91 -1.62 7.87 -10.41
C GLY A 91 -1.45 6.35 -10.55
N THR A 92 -2.08 5.76 -11.57
CA THR A 92 -1.94 4.34 -11.87
C THR A 92 -1.58 4.10 -13.33
N GLY A 93 -0.95 2.96 -13.60
CA GLY A 93 -0.68 2.49 -14.96
C GLY A 93 0.46 1.49 -15.01
N TRP A 94 0.94 1.20 -16.21
CA TRP A 94 1.91 0.14 -16.45
C TRP A 94 3.30 0.69 -16.76
N VAL A 95 4.31 0.16 -16.07
CA VAL A 95 5.73 0.46 -16.30
C VAL A 95 6.49 -0.83 -16.63
N HIS A 96 7.58 -0.69 -17.37
CA HIS A 96 8.45 -1.82 -17.69
C HIS A 96 9.30 -2.20 -16.48
N MET A 97 9.48 -3.49 -16.18
CA MET A 97 10.20 -3.94 -14.98
C MET A 97 11.67 -3.46 -14.93
N ALA A 98 12.28 -3.15 -16.07
CA ALA A 98 13.64 -2.63 -16.12
C ALA A 98 13.76 -1.19 -15.55
N THR A 99 12.66 -0.44 -15.49
CA THR A 99 12.63 0.94 -14.97
C THR A 99 12.27 1.01 -13.49
N ILE A 100 12.35 -0.11 -12.76
CA ILE A 100 12.15 -0.19 -11.32
C ILE A 100 13.34 -0.89 -10.64
N ARG A 101 13.51 -0.65 -9.33
CA ARG A 101 14.49 -1.35 -8.48
C ARG A 101 13.83 -1.85 -7.19
N PRO A 102 14.24 -3.01 -6.65
CA PRO A 102 13.72 -3.54 -5.39
C PRO A 102 14.34 -2.82 -4.19
N ARG A 103 14.23 -1.49 -4.15
CA ARG A 103 14.61 -0.64 -3.03
C ARG A 103 13.33 -0.04 -2.48
N ARG A 104 13.11 -0.18 -1.17
CA ARG A 104 12.03 0.53 -0.49
C ARG A 104 12.52 1.94 -0.18
N GLY A 105 11.60 2.88 -0.24
CA GLY A 105 11.80 4.26 0.19
C GLY A 105 10.44 4.81 0.59
N PHE A 106 10.42 6.05 1.05
CA PHE A 106 9.19 6.71 1.45
C PHE A 106 9.15 8.15 0.94
N ILE A 107 7.93 8.67 0.88
CA ILE A 107 7.66 10.08 0.70
C ILE A 107 6.46 10.44 1.58
N VAL A 108 6.55 11.56 2.28
CA VAL A 108 5.46 12.07 3.10
C VAL A 108 4.46 12.80 2.21
N THR A 109 3.24 12.30 2.12
CA THR A 109 2.16 12.86 1.29
C THR A 109 1.11 13.64 2.09
N VAL A 110 1.25 13.66 3.42
CA VAL A 110 0.41 14.44 4.34
C VAL A 110 1.16 15.71 4.79
N PRO A 111 0.48 16.74 5.33
CA PRO A 111 1.15 17.97 5.76
C PRO A 111 2.28 17.73 6.76
N LYS A 112 2.09 16.78 7.68
CA LYS A 112 3.05 16.42 8.72
C LYS A 112 2.86 14.96 9.14
N ALA A 113 3.95 14.23 9.29
CA ALA A 113 3.98 12.84 9.73
C ALA A 113 4.94 12.64 10.92
N SER A 114 4.61 11.68 11.78
CA SER A 114 5.46 11.25 12.90
C SER A 114 6.24 10.01 12.51
N LEU A 115 7.56 10.04 12.65
CA LEU A 115 8.42 8.87 12.49
C LEU A 115 8.69 8.27 13.86
N HIS A 116 8.31 7.00 14.02
CA HIS A 116 8.44 6.26 15.26
C HIS A 116 9.64 5.31 15.22
N ALA A 117 10.18 4.96 16.39
CA ALA A 117 11.36 4.09 16.53
C ALA A 117 11.07 2.63 16.15
N SER A 118 9.81 2.20 16.19
CA SER A 118 9.35 0.89 15.71
C SER A 118 7.97 0.99 15.05
N GLU A 119 7.44 -0.13 14.58
CA GLU A 119 6.10 -0.24 13.95
C GLU A 119 4.94 0.09 14.91
N SER A 120 5.21 0.27 16.21
CA SER A 120 4.18 0.67 17.18
C SER A 120 4.06 2.19 17.27
N ALA A 121 2.81 2.68 17.23
CA ALA A 121 2.48 4.08 17.50
C ALA A 121 2.86 4.54 18.91
N GLU A 122 2.98 3.61 19.86
CA GLU A 122 3.39 3.88 21.24
C GLU A 122 4.92 3.95 21.41
N SER A 123 5.67 3.61 20.36
CA SER A 123 7.13 3.72 20.40
C SER A 123 7.58 5.17 20.31
N GLY A 124 8.78 5.43 20.86
CA GLY A 124 9.33 6.78 20.93
C GLY A 124 9.37 7.48 19.56
N LEU A 125 9.03 8.77 19.58
CA LEU A 125 9.11 9.64 18.39
C LEU A 125 10.58 9.90 18.04
N VAL A 126 10.97 9.58 16.82
CA VAL A 126 12.31 9.83 16.27
C VAL A 126 12.37 11.19 15.60
N ALA A 127 11.37 11.52 14.78
CA ALA A 127 11.33 12.76 14.04
C ALA A 127 9.89 13.15 13.67
N SER A 128 9.69 14.43 13.40
CA SER A 128 8.50 14.92 12.70
C SER A 128 8.89 15.37 11.30
N LEU A 129 8.18 14.86 10.29
CA LEU A 129 8.49 15.02 8.88
C LEU A 129 7.40 15.84 8.21
N ASP A 130 7.77 16.92 7.51
CA ASP A 130 6.81 17.71 6.73
C ASP A 130 6.51 17.06 5.37
N PHE A 131 5.47 17.56 4.70
CA PHE A 131 5.10 17.16 3.34
C PHE A 131 6.32 17.18 2.39
N GLY A 132 6.44 16.14 1.57
CA GLY A 132 7.47 16.03 0.53
C GLY A 132 8.82 15.50 1.01
N VAL A 133 9.05 15.41 2.33
CA VAL A 133 10.23 14.71 2.87
C VAL A 133 10.25 13.28 2.34
N SER A 134 11.39 12.87 1.81
CA SER A 134 11.59 11.53 1.24
C SER A 134 12.90 10.93 1.69
N GLY A 135 12.93 9.60 1.82
CA GLY A 135 14.11 8.86 2.21
C GLY A 135 14.10 7.44 1.66
N VAL A 136 15.17 6.71 1.97
CA VAL A 136 15.45 5.36 1.50
C VAL A 136 15.98 4.47 2.61
#